data_AF-A0A6N6L114-F1
#
_entry.id   AF-A0A6N6L114-F1
#
_cell.length_a   1.000
_cell.length_b   1.000
_cell.length_c   1.000
_cell.angle_alpha   90.00
_cell.angle_beta   90.00
_cell.angle_gamma   90.00
#
_symmetry.space_group_name_H-M   'P 1'
#
loop_
_entity.id
_entity.type
_entity.pdbx_description
1 polymer ?
#
loop_
_entity_poly.entity_id
_entity_poly.type
_entity_poly.pdbx_seq_one_letter_code
_entity_poly.pdbx_strand_id
1 'polypeptide(L)'
;MKGSLFLIHWHEAEAEAHAEMLRRTDWQVEIECEDGARAAKKIKNKPPNAVIIYLTRLASHGRHTATHLRESASTRELPIIFVGGNPEAVQQSRTKVPDGVFISEEELRQALVNIAKQT
;
A
#
# COMPACT_ATOMS: atom_id res chain seq x y z
N MET A 1 -6.87 17.52 6.73
CA MET A 1 -5.97 16.55 6.06
C MET A 1 -5.41 15.60 7.10
N LYS A 2 -5.72 14.31 7.00
CA LYS A 2 -5.33 13.23 7.95
C LYS A 2 -3.90 12.73 7.78
N GLY A 3 -3.29 13.01 6.62
CA GLY A 3 -1.94 12.56 6.29
C GLY A 3 -1.81 12.22 4.81
N SER A 4 -0.74 11.50 4.48
CA SER A 4 -0.42 11.05 3.12
C SER A 4 -0.37 9.53 3.03
N LEU A 5 -0.90 8.99 1.94
CA LEU A 5 -0.91 7.57 1.61
C LEU A 5 -0.26 7.38 0.24
N PHE A 6 0.40 6.24 0.08
CA PHE A 6 0.93 5.84 -1.22
C PHE A 6 0.29 4.53 -1.65
N LEU A 7 -0.47 4.54 -2.74
CA LEU A 7 -1.23 3.40 -3.24
C LEU A 7 -0.52 2.79 -4.45
N ILE A 8 -0.26 1.49 -4.39
CA ILE A 8 0.32 0.70 -5.48
C ILE A 8 -0.74 -0.27 -5.98
N HIS A 9 -1.09 -0.13 -7.26
CA HIS A 9 -2.07 -0.99 -7.91
C HIS A 9 -1.80 -1.09 -9.41
N TRP A 10 -1.64 -2.31 -9.93
CA TRP A 10 -1.18 -2.57 -11.30
C TRP A 10 -2.25 -2.45 -12.39
N HIS A 11 -3.20 -1.55 -12.18
CA HIS A 11 -4.29 -1.25 -13.11
C HIS A 11 -4.77 0.18 -12.83
N GLU A 12 -4.49 1.09 -13.75
CA GLU A 12 -4.65 2.54 -13.54
C GLU A 12 -6.08 2.95 -13.16
N ALA A 13 -7.09 2.45 -13.87
CA ALA A 13 -8.48 2.82 -13.59
C ALA A 13 -8.97 2.33 -12.21
N GLU A 14 -8.52 1.15 -11.77
CA GLU A 14 -8.86 0.61 -10.44
C GLU A 14 -8.10 1.42 -9.37
N ALA A 15 -6.82 1.73 -9.61
CA ALA A 15 -5.99 2.55 -8.74
C ALA A 15 -6.60 3.93 -8.49
N GLU A 16 -7.04 4.62 -9.55
CA GLU A 16 -7.61 5.97 -9.43
C GLU A 16 -8.97 5.92 -8.72
N ALA A 17 -9.82 4.94 -9.00
CA ALA A 17 -11.09 4.77 -8.29
C ALA A 17 -10.90 4.55 -6.78
N HIS A 18 -9.92 3.72 -6.39
CA HIS A 18 -9.56 3.54 -4.99
C HIS A 18 -8.97 4.82 -4.39
N ALA A 19 -8.07 5.51 -5.10
CA ALA A 19 -7.46 6.74 -4.63
C ALA A 19 -8.48 7.87 -4.42
N GLU A 20 -9.44 8.05 -5.33
CA GLU A 20 -10.54 9.01 -5.16
C GLU A 20 -11.34 8.73 -3.90
N MET A 21 -11.69 7.46 -3.67
CA MET A 21 -12.45 7.04 -2.50
C MET A 21 -11.71 7.40 -1.20
N LEU A 22 -10.40 7.23 -1.18
CA LEU A 22 -9.53 7.59 -0.05
C LEU A 22 -9.37 9.12 0.10
N ARG A 23 -9.19 9.86 -1.01
CA ARG A 23 -9.11 11.33 -1.01
C ARG A 23 -10.38 11.98 -0.45
N ARG A 24 -11.56 11.42 -0.73
CA ARG A 24 -12.85 11.85 -0.13
C ARG A 24 -12.90 11.70 1.39
N THR A 25 -11.98 10.93 1.98
CA THR A 25 -11.85 10.78 3.43
C THR A 25 -10.76 11.66 4.05
N ASP A 26 -10.32 12.70 3.32
CA ASP A 26 -9.37 13.74 3.73
C ASP A 26 -7.90 13.27 3.83
N TRP A 27 -7.52 12.29 3.01
CA TRP A 27 -6.13 11.86 2.82
C TRP A 27 -5.54 12.43 1.52
N GLN A 28 -4.25 12.76 1.55
CA GLN A 28 -3.48 12.95 0.32
C GLN A 28 -3.06 11.59 -0.21
N VAL A 29 -3.37 11.25 -1.46
CA VAL A 29 -3.08 9.93 -2.04
C VAL A 29 -2.30 10.08 -3.33
N GLU A 30 -1.06 9.57 -3.32
CA GLU A 30 -0.24 9.36 -4.51
C GLU A 30 -0.39 7.91 -4.99
N ILE A 31 -0.37 7.70 -6.30
CA ILE A 31 -0.52 6.38 -6.93
C ILE A 31 0.69 5.99 -7.76
N GLU A 32 0.93 4.68 -7.86
CA GLU A 32 1.86 4.07 -8.81
C GLU A 32 1.27 2.79 -9.37
N CYS A 33 1.27 2.66 -10.70
CA CYS A 33 0.54 1.60 -11.39
C CYS A 33 1.39 0.71 -12.30
N GLU A 34 2.64 1.12 -12.57
CA GLU A 34 3.43 0.50 -13.64
C GLU A 34 4.79 0.00 -13.16
N ASP A 35 5.41 0.72 -12.21
CA ASP A 35 6.79 0.48 -11.82
C ASP A 35 6.99 0.54 -10.30
N GLY A 36 7.31 -0.61 -9.72
CA GLY A 36 7.58 -0.76 -8.28
C GLY A 36 8.87 -0.07 -7.82
N ALA A 37 9.89 0.03 -8.67
CA ALA A 37 11.11 0.77 -8.35
C ALA A 37 10.83 2.27 -8.34
N ARG A 38 10.01 2.76 -9.27
CA ARG A 38 9.51 4.14 -9.26
C ARG A 38 8.68 4.43 -8.01
N ALA A 39 7.82 3.48 -7.60
CA ALA A 39 7.07 3.56 -6.34
C ALA A 39 8.02 3.72 -5.14
N ALA A 40 8.99 2.80 -5.01
CA ALA A 40 9.91 2.78 -3.89
C ALA A 40 10.76 4.05 -3.81
N LYS A 41 11.20 4.58 -4.97
CA LYS A 41 11.93 5.86 -5.04
C LYS A 41 11.07 7.03 -4.55
N LYS A 42 9.81 7.12 -4.97
CA LYS A 42 8.88 8.18 -4.53
C LYS A 42 8.63 8.09 -3.02
N ILE A 43 8.32 6.89 -2.53
CA ILE A 43 8.11 6.60 -1.10
C ILE A 43 9.34 6.98 -0.27
N LYS A 44 10.54 6.65 -0.74
CA LYS A 44 11.79 7.02 -0.05
C LYS A 44 11.99 8.53 0.01
N ASN A 45 11.71 9.25 -1.08
CA ASN A 45 11.91 10.70 -1.15
C ASN A 45 10.86 11.48 -0.35
N LYS A 46 9.63 10.96 -0.29
CA LYS A 46 8.51 11.54 0.46
C LYS A 46 7.76 10.42 1.20
N PRO A 47 8.24 10.04 2.39
CA PRO A 47 7.65 8.95 3.17
C PRO A 47 6.19 9.23 3.52
N PRO A 48 5.24 8.36 3.11
CA PRO A 48 3.83 8.49 3.48
C PRO A 48 3.59 7.98 4.92
N ASN A 49 2.40 8.23 5.46
CA ASN A 49 1.96 7.62 6.72
C ASN A 49 1.73 6.11 6.56
N ALA A 50 1.35 5.66 5.35
CA ALA A 50 1.23 4.24 5.02
C ALA A 50 1.34 3.98 3.51
N VAL A 51 1.78 2.76 3.18
CA VAL A 51 1.80 2.23 1.81
C VAL A 51 0.70 1.18 1.67
N ILE A 52 -0.17 1.35 0.69
CA ILE A 52 -1.28 0.44 0.38
C ILE A 52 -0.92 -0.32 -0.89
N ILE A 53 -0.95 -1.65 -0.85
CA ILE A 53 -0.57 -2.51 -1.98
C ILE A 53 -1.71 -3.48 -2.26
N TYR A 54 -2.35 -3.33 -3.41
CA TYR A 54 -3.38 -4.27 -3.83
C TYR A 54 -2.76 -5.55 -4.40
N LEU A 55 -3.27 -6.70 -3.96
CA LEU A 55 -2.84 -8.03 -4.42
C LEU A 55 -3.82 -8.62 -5.46
N THR A 56 -4.82 -7.88 -5.88
CA THR A 56 -5.84 -8.28 -6.87
C THR A 56 -5.28 -8.34 -8.30
N ARG A 57 -4.25 -7.55 -8.59
CA ARG A 57 -3.52 -7.52 -9.87
C ARG A 57 -2.03 -7.68 -9.61
N LEU A 58 -1.33 -8.44 -10.46
CA LEU A 58 0.13 -8.64 -10.42
C LEU A 58 0.71 -8.72 -8.99
N ALA A 59 0.13 -9.54 -8.13
CA ALA A 59 0.48 -9.63 -6.70
C ALA A 59 1.99 -9.83 -6.45
N SER A 60 2.67 -10.55 -7.36
CA SER A 60 4.13 -10.74 -7.32
C SER A 60 4.91 -9.43 -7.40
N HIS A 61 4.46 -8.47 -8.20
CA HIS A 61 5.11 -7.17 -8.36
C HIS A 61 4.89 -6.30 -7.13
N GLY A 62 3.66 -6.30 -6.59
CA GLY A 62 3.33 -5.62 -5.33
C GLY A 62 4.17 -6.16 -4.16
N ARG A 63 4.26 -7.49 -4.04
CA ARG A 63 5.08 -8.16 -3.03
C ARG A 63 6.56 -7.82 -3.18
N HIS A 64 7.11 -7.86 -4.39
CA HIS A 64 8.51 -7.52 -4.63
C HIS A 64 8.81 -6.07 -4.20
N THR A 65 7.91 -5.14 -4.54
CA THR A 65 8.02 -3.74 -4.11
C THR A 65 8.01 -3.62 -2.58
N ALA A 66 7.10 -4.34 -1.91
CA ALA A 66 7.02 -4.35 -0.44
C ALA A 66 8.29 -4.91 0.22
N THR A 67 8.83 -6.01 -0.31
CA THR A 67 10.10 -6.59 0.16
C THR A 67 11.24 -5.58 0.01
N HIS A 68 11.33 -4.90 -1.12
CA HIS A 68 12.36 -3.87 -1.34
C HIS A 68 12.23 -2.70 -0.34
N LEU A 69 11.00 -2.27 -0.02
CA LEU A 69 10.76 -1.25 1.00
C LEU A 69 11.21 -1.72 2.40
N ARG A 70 11.10 -3.01 2.72
CA ARG A 70 11.55 -3.61 3.98
C ARG A 70 13.07 -3.77 4.07
N GLU A 71 13.74 -3.96 2.94
CA GLU A 71 15.21 -4.04 2.90
C GLU A 71 15.88 -2.67 3.11
N SER A 72 15.18 -1.56 2.87
CA SER A 72 15.75 -0.22 2.98
C SER A 72 15.54 0.40 4.37
N ALA A 73 16.63 0.83 5.01
CA ALA A 73 16.60 1.43 6.36
C ALA A 73 15.65 2.63 6.49
N SER A 74 15.48 3.43 5.43
CA SER A 74 14.63 4.62 5.43
C SER A 74 13.13 4.32 5.29
N THR A 75 12.74 3.12 4.85
CA THR A 75 11.34 2.76 4.58
C THR A 75 10.88 1.50 5.29
N ARG A 76 11.78 0.76 5.95
CA ARG A 76 11.47 -0.53 6.59
C ARG A 76 10.46 -0.45 7.72
N GLU A 77 10.30 0.73 8.33
CA GLU A 77 9.35 0.96 9.44
C GLU A 77 8.00 1.50 8.96
N LEU A 78 7.86 1.82 7.67
CA LEU A 78 6.60 2.32 7.13
C LEU A 78 5.51 1.24 7.25
N PRO A 79 4.29 1.58 7.70
CA PRO A 79 3.16 0.66 7.65
C PRO A 79 2.88 0.23 6.21
N ILE A 80 2.84 -1.08 5.95
CA ILE A 80 2.44 -1.65 4.66
C ILE A 80 1.12 -2.40 4.87
N ILE A 81 0.12 -2.02 4.08
CA ILE A 81 -1.21 -2.61 4.09
C ILE A 81 -1.42 -3.32 2.76
N PHE A 82 -1.52 -4.64 2.79
CA PHE A 82 -1.92 -5.45 1.65
C PHE A 82 -3.44 -5.58 1.61
N VAL A 83 -4.01 -5.32 0.45
CA VAL A 83 -5.47 -5.29 0.26
C VAL A 83 -5.89 -6.34 -0.77
N GLY A 84 -6.86 -7.17 -0.38
CA GLY A 84 -7.47 -8.17 -1.25
C GLY A 84 -6.50 -9.24 -1.75
N GLY A 85 -6.77 -9.74 -2.96
CA GLY A 85 -6.02 -10.85 -3.58
C GLY A 85 -6.56 -12.22 -3.18
N ASN A 86 -6.17 -13.25 -3.94
CA ASN A 86 -6.55 -14.63 -3.61
C ASN A 86 -5.75 -15.15 -2.40
N PRO A 87 -6.21 -16.23 -1.73
CA PRO A 87 -5.56 -16.73 -0.52
C PRO A 87 -4.07 -17.07 -0.71
N GLU A 88 -3.70 -17.59 -1.87
CA GLU A 88 -2.30 -17.94 -2.19
C GLU A 88 -1.41 -16.69 -2.25
N ALA A 89 -1.85 -15.65 -2.97
CA ALA A 89 -1.11 -14.39 -3.09
C ALA A 89 -0.93 -13.72 -1.73
N VAL A 90 -1.96 -13.73 -0.89
CA VAL A 90 -1.91 -13.22 0.49
C VAL A 90 -0.88 -14.03 1.31
N GLN A 91 -0.94 -15.36 1.26
CA GLN A 91 0.01 -16.24 1.97
C GLN A 91 1.46 -15.96 1.56
N GLN A 92 1.74 -15.92 0.26
CA GLN A 92 3.07 -15.63 -0.27
C GLN A 92 3.59 -14.26 0.17
N SER A 93 2.72 -13.24 0.18
CA SER A 93 3.07 -11.89 0.64
C SER A 93 3.34 -11.86 2.14
N ARG A 94 2.55 -12.58 2.94
CA ARG A 94 2.75 -12.71 4.39
C ARG A 94 4.04 -13.42 4.76
N THR A 95 4.47 -14.41 3.98
CA THR A 95 5.78 -15.05 4.18
C THR A 95 6.94 -14.07 3.98
N LYS A 96 6.80 -13.11 3.05
CA LYS A 96 7.87 -12.16 2.70
C LYS A 96 7.86 -10.89 3.54
N VAL A 97 6.68 -10.43 3.95
CA VAL A 97 6.47 -9.22 4.74
C VAL A 97 5.51 -9.56 5.89
N PRO A 98 5.99 -10.27 6.93
CA PRO A 98 5.14 -10.83 7.99
C PRO A 98 4.53 -9.78 8.91
N ASP A 99 5.17 -8.61 9.01
CA ASP A 99 4.70 -7.44 9.76
C ASP A 99 3.70 -6.58 8.98
N GLY A 100 3.42 -6.93 7.72
CA GLY A 100 2.39 -6.29 6.91
C GLY A 100 0.98 -6.55 7.47
N VAL A 101 0.10 -5.57 7.28
CA VAL A 101 -1.33 -5.70 7.59
C VAL A 101 -2.04 -6.28 6.36
N PHE A 102 -2.78 -7.36 6.51
CA PHE A 102 -3.49 -8.03 5.41
C PHE A 102 -4.99 -7.93 5.66
N ILE A 103 -5.71 -7.30 4.76
CA ILE A 103 -7.14 -6.99 4.91
C ILE A 103 -7.89 -7.12 3.59
N SER A 104 -9.22 -7.24 3.65
CA SER A 104 -10.07 -7.13 2.47
C SER A 104 -10.25 -5.67 2.03
N GLU A 105 -10.86 -5.46 0.86
CA GLU A 105 -11.18 -4.12 0.37
C GLU A 105 -12.21 -3.40 1.26
N GLU A 106 -13.17 -4.14 1.82
CA GLU A 106 -14.19 -3.63 2.75
C GLU A 106 -13.57 -3.14 4.06
N GLU A 107 -12.54 -3.82 4.54
CA GLU A 107 -11.85 -3.53 5.80
C GLU A 107 -10.90 -2.32 5.70
N LEU A 108 -10.50 -1.92 4.49
CA LEU A 108 -9.52 -0.85 4.26
C LEU A 108 -9.92 0.47 4.92
N ARG A 109 -11.20 0.84 4.86
CA ARG A 109 -11.68 2.07 5.50
C ARG A 109 -11.45 2.04 7.01
N GLN A 110 -11.68 0.89 7.65
CA GLN A 110 -11.53 0.76 9.10
C GLN A 110 -10.06 0.76 9.52
N ALA A 111 -9.18 0.12 8.74
CA ALA A 111 -7.75 0.14 8.99
C ALA A 111 -7.17 1.56 8.97
N LEU A 112 -7.62 2.40 8.03
CA LEU A 112 -7.16 3.79 7.94
C LEU A 112 -7.59 4.68 9.11
N VAL A 113 -8.70 4.37 9.78
CA VAL A 113 -9.10 5.09 11.01
C VAL A 113 -8.05 4.90 12.10
N ASN A 114 -7.42 3.73 12.18
CA ASN A 114 -6.39 3.46 13.17
C ASN A 114 -5.09 4.23 12.87
N ILE A 115 -4.73 4.35 11.59
CA ILE A 115 -3.53 5.09 11.15
C ILE A 115 -3.68 6.59 11.40
N ALA A 116 -4.88 7.14 11.15
CA ALA A 116 -5.16 8.55 11.44
C ALA A 116 -5.06 8.92 12.93
N LYS A 117 -5.22 7.95 13.85
CA LYS A 117 -5.08 8.17 15.30
C LYS A 117 -3.63 8.14 15.79
N GLN A 118 -2.71 7.62 14.97
CA GLN A 118 -1.29 7.47 15.30
C GLN A 118 -0.45 8.66 14.79
N THR A 119 -1.07 9.59 14.06
CA THR A 119 -0.47 10.82 13.54
C THR A 119 -0.90 11.99 14.42
#